data_AF-A0A2M8USK2-F1
#
_entry.id   AF-A0A2M8USK2-F1
#
_cell.length_a   1.000
_cell.length_b   1.000
_cell.length_c   1.000
_cell.angle_alpha   90.00
_cell.angle_beta   90.00
_cell.angle_gamma   90.00
#
_symmetry.space_group_name_H-M   'P 1'
#
loop_
_entity.id
_entity.type
_entity.pdbx_description
1 polymer ?
#
loop_
_entity_poly.entity_id
_entity_poly.type
_entity_poly.pdbx_seq_one_letter_code
_entity_poly.pdbx_strand_id
1 'polypeptide(L)'
;MVQRQSLRGAALDEAIDALLVQMISLGLERAPISRTEVQRRLGLTSRATLVGERGRRIESARLVQLRESGKDPDSERGRRSFEERIAHLQAENADLIKQRDRLYEALTVISQNCLIRGLDVEEIFAPLRKR
;
A
#
# COMPACT_ATOMS: atom_id res chain seq x y z
N MET A 1 0.68 -25.70 -29.90
CA MET A 1 0.69 -26.75 -28.85
C MET A 1 2.03 -26.69 -28.14
N VAL A 2 2.08 -26.22 -26.90
CA VAL A 2 3.34 -26.16 -26.13
C VAL A 2 3.67 -27.57 -25.64
N GLN A 3 4.85 -28.07 -26.00
CA GLN A 3 5.30 -29.40 -25.62
C GLN A 3 5.29 -29.55 -24.10
N ARG A 4 4.53 -30.51 -23.59
CA ARG A 4 4.56 -30.94 -22.18
C ARG A 4 5.83 -31.76 -21.95
N GLN A 5 6.98 -31.10 -21.88
CA GLN A 5 8.19 -31.77 -21.40
C GLN A 5 8.01 -32.05 -19.91
N SER A 6 8.12 -33.32 -19.52
CA SER A 6 8.14 -33.71 -18.11
C SER A 6 9.46 -33.24 -17.51
N LEU A 7 9.53 -31.97 -17.14
CA LEU A 7 10.64 -31.42 -16.38
C LEU A 7 10.69 -32.16 -15.03
N ARG A 8 11.79 -32.86 -14.76
CA ARG A 8 12.00 -33.62 -13.52
C ARG A 8 13.35 -33.25 -12.92
N GLY A 9 13.45 -33.33 -11.59
CA GLY A 9 14.70 -33.06 -10.87
C GLY A 9 15.24 -31.64 -11.14
N ALA A 10 16.55 -31.53 -11.37
CA ALA A 10 17.27 -30.28 -11.54
C ALA A 10 16.78 -29.42 -12.72
N ALA A 11 16.35 -30.04 -13.83
CA ALA A 11 15.81 -29.31 -14.97
C ALA A 11 14.51 -28.56 -14.65
N LEU A 12 13.72 -29.06 -13.68
CA LEU A 12 12.55 -28.34 -13.20
C LEU A 12 12.94 -27.15 -12.31
N ASP A 13 14.00 -27.30 -11.51
CA ASP A 13 14.50 -26.21 -10.67
C ASP A 13 15.03 -25.05 -11.51
N GLU A 14 15.81 -25.35 -12.56
CA GLU A 14 16.30 -24.34 -13.51
C GLU A 14 15.15 -23.64 -14.24
N ALA A 15 14.13 -24.39 -14.67
CA ALA A 15 12.95 -23.82 -15.32
C ALA A 15 12.13 -22.92 -14.37
N ILE A 16 12.04 -23.28 -13.08
CA ILE A 16 11.42 -22.44 -12.05
C ILE A 16 12.21 -21.15 -11.90
N ASP A 17 13.54 -21.22 -11.72
CA ASP A 17 14.37 -20.05 -11.49
C ASP A 17 14.34 -19.10 -12.70
N ALA A 18 14.44 -19.63 -13.92
CA ALA A 18 14.32 -18.85 -15.16
C ALA A 18 12.95 -18.16 -15.28
N LEU A 19 11.87 -18.87 -14.96
CA LEU A 19 10.53 -18.29 -14.99
C LEU A 19 10.35 -17.19 -13.94
N LEU A 20 10.86 -17.38 -12.73
CA LEU A 20 10.76 -16.38 -11.66
C LEU A 20 11.46 -15.08 -12.05
N VAL A 21 12.66 -15.15 -12.64
CA VAL A 21 13.37 -13.96 -13.16
C VAL A 21 12.55 -13.23 -14.23
N GLN A 22 11.92 -13.96 -15.15
CA GLN A 22 11.04 -13.36 -16.17
C GLN A 22 9.82 -12.68 -15.52
N MET A 23 9.20 -13.33 -14.52
CA MET A 23 8.03 -12.78 -13.84
C MET A 23 8.36 -11.53 -13.03
N ILE A 24 9.53 -11.49 -12.37
CA ILE A 24 10.04 -10.29 -11.70
C ILE A 24 10.18 -9.16 -12.73
N SER A 25 10.86 -9.41 -13.85
CA SER A 25 11.10 -8.42 -14.91
C SER A 25 9.81 -7.87 -15.54
N LEU A 26 8.76 -8.69 -15.64
CA LEU A 26 7.45 -8.27 -16.15
C LEU A 26 6.64 -7.45 -15.14
N GLY A 27 7.00 -7.52 -13.86
CA GLY A 27 6.36 -6.79 -12.78
C GLY A 27 5.04 -7.40 -12.27
N LEU A 28 4.64 -6.95 -11.09
CA LEU A 28 3.50 -7.47 -10.33
C LEU A 28 2.16 -7.40 -11.10
N GLU A 29 1.95 -6.35 -11.89
CA GLU A 29 0.68 -6.14 -12.59
C GLU A 29 0.48 -7.09 -13.78
N ARG A 30 1.57 -7.52 -14.42
CA ARG A 30 1.52 -8.37 -15.63
C ARG A 30 1.82 -9.83 -15.33
N ALA A 31 2.62 -10.11 -14.30
CA ALA A 31 3.03 -11.47 -13.97
C ALA A 31 3.15 -11.67 -12.45
N PRO A 32 2.05 -11.64 -11.69
CA PRO A 32 2.11 -11.79 -10.24
C PRO A 32 2.63 -13.17 -9.85
N ILE A 33 3.66 -13.20 -9.01
CA ILE A 33 4.26 -14.45 -8.55
C ILE A 33 3.38 -15.11 -7.50
N SER A 34 2.85 -16.28 -7.85
CA SER A 34 2.14 -17.18 -6.93
C SER A 34 2.38 -18.64 -7.34
N ARG A 35 2.24 -19.59 -6.41
CA ARG A 35 2.39 -21.02 -6.70
C ARG A 35 1.45 -21.50 -7.81
N THR A 36 0.24 -20.96 -7.86
CA THR A 36 -0.76 -21.30 -8.89
C THR A 36 -0.35 -20.76 -10.27
N GLU A 37 0.19 -19.54 -10.33
CA GLU A 37 0.63 -18.95 -11.59
C GLU A 37 1.89 -19.64 -12.13
N VAL A 38 2.84 -19.97 -11.26
CA VAL A 38 4.04 -20.76 -11.62
C VAL A 38 3.64 -22.15 -12.14
N GLN A 39 2.71 -22.84 -11.47
CA GLN A 39 2.19 -24.12 -11.94
C GLN A 39 1.61 -24.02 -13.35
N ARG A 40 0.76 -23.01 -13.60
CA ARG A 40 0.10 -22.79 -14.88
C ARG A 40 1.11 -22.53 -15.99
N ARG A 41 2.08 -21.64 -15.76
CA ARG A 41 3.09 -21.25 -16.75
C ARG A 41 4.08 -22.36 -17.08
N LEU A 42 4.44 -23.19 -16.10
CA LEU A 42 5.27 -24.37 -16.31
C LEU A 42 4.49 -25.60 -16.80
N GLY A 43 3.17 -25.50 -16.96
CA GLY A 43 2.34 -26.61 -17.43
C GLY A 43 2.32 -27.81 -16.47
N LEU A 44 2.55 -27.58 -15.17
CA LEU A 44 2.63 -28.64 -14.17
C LEU A 44 1.23 -29.17 -13.82
N THR A 45 1.12 -30.48 -13.69
CA THR A 45 -0.16 -31.16 -13.40
C THR A 45 -0.59 -31.00 -11.94
N SER A 46 0.34 -30.75 -11.02
CA SER A 46 0.04 -30.62 -9.58
C SER A 46 0.88 -29.55 -8.91
N ARG A 47 0.28 -28.83 -7.95
CA ARG A 47 1.00 -27.90 -7.05
C ARG A 47 1.91 -28.62 -6.06
N ALA A 48 1.71 -29.92 -5.85
CA ALA A 48 2.54 -30.71 -4.95
C ALA A 48 4.01 -30.77 -5.40
N THR A 49 4.32 -30.48 -6.66
CA THR A 49 5.71 -30.41 -7.16
C THR A 49 6.42 -29.10 -6.81
N LEU A 50 5.68 -28.10 -6.33
CA LEU A 50 6.13 -26.75 -5.96
C LEU A 50 6.13 -26.53 -4.44
N VAL A 51 6.24 -27.60 -3.66
CA VAL A 51 6.34 -27.58 -2.19
C VAL A 51 7.81 -27.69 -1.74
N GLY A 52 8.06 -27.56 -0.44
CA GLY A 52 9.42 -27.64 0.12
C GLY A 52 10.29 -26.48 -0.37
N GLU A 53 11.50 -26.79 -0.83
CA GLU A 53 12.50 -25.78 -1.22
C GLU A 53 12.05 -24.93 -2.41
N ARG A 54 11.42 -25.55 -3.42
CA ARG A 54 10.81 -24.84 -4.57
C ARG A 54 9.74 -23.85 -4.12
N GLY A 55 8.95 -24.27 -3.13
CA GLY A 55 7.91 -23.42 -2.55
C GLY A 55 8.47 -22.23 -1.79
N ARG A 56 9.67 -22.34 -1.20
CA ARG A 56 10.38 -21.23 -0.56
C ARG A 56 10.97 -20.28 -1.59
N ARG A 57 11.54 -20.79 -2.68
CA ARG A 57 12.06 -19.96 -3.79
C ARG A 57 10.96 -19.09 -4.40
N ILE A 58 9.80 -19.67 -4.68
CA ILE A 58 8.64 -18.91 -5.19
C ILE A 58 8.22 -17.81 -4.21
N GLU A 59 8.19 -18.10 -2.91
CA GLU A 59 7.85 -17.09 -1.90
C GLU A 59 8.90 -15.97 -1.85
N SER A 60 10.19 -16.32 -1.86
CA SER A 60 11.27 -15.32 -1.86
C SER A 60 11.20 -14.40 -3.10
N ALA A 61 10.94 -14.96 -4.28
CA ALA A 61 10.78 -14.19 -5.51
C ALA A 61 9.52 -13.31 -5.49
N ARG A 62 8.44 -13.77 -4.86
CA ARG A 62 7.24 -12.96 -4.61
C ARG A 62 7.55 -11.76 -3.71
N LEU A 63 8.32 -11.95 -2.64
CA LEU A 63 8.76 -10.86 -1.76
C LEU A 63 9.62 -9.84 -2.51
N VAL A 64 10.52 -10.30 -3.38
CA VAL A 64 11.34 -9.43 -4.24
C VAL A 64 10.46 -8.62 -5.19
N GLN A 65 9.53 -9.27 -5.89
CA GLN A 65 8.60 -8.60 -6.80
C GLN A 65 7.72 -7.57 -6.07
N LEU A 66 7.28 -7.87 -4.86
CA LEU A 66 6.51 -6.94 -4.02
C LEU A 66 7.34 -5.71 -3.65
N ARG A 67 8.59 -5.91 -3.19
CA ARG A 67 9.53 -4.83 -2.87
C ARG A 67 9.82 -3.95 -4.08
N GLU A 68 10.08 -4.54 -5.25
CA GLU A 68 10.31 -3.79 -6.50
C GLU A 68 9.08 -2.98 -6.94
N SER A 69 7.87 -3.47 -6.65
CA SER A 69 6.62 -2.75 -6.91
C SER A 69 6.27 -1.69 -5.85
N GLY A 70 7.09 -1.53 -4.80
CA GLY A 70 6.82 -0.62 -3.68
C GLY A 70 5.69 -1.06 -2.75
N LYS A 71 5.25 -2.33 -2.83
CA LYS A 71 4.19 -2.89 -1.97
C LYS A 71 4.81 -3.73 -0.86
N ASP A 72 4.41 -3.47 0.38
CA ASP A 72 4.93 -4.18 1.56
C ASP A 72 4.39 -5.62 1.63
N PRO A 73 5.26 -6.65 1.68
CA PRO A 73 4.83 -8.04 1.74
C PRO A 73 4.04 -8.45 2.99
N ASP A 74 4.07 -7.67 4.07
CA ASP A 74 3.39 -7.99 5.35
C ASP A 74 1.91 -7.55 5.42
N SER A 75 1.27 -7.37 4.26
CA SER A 75 -0.09 -6.80 4.08
C SER A 75 -1.22 -7.51 4.88
N GLU A 76 -1.01 -8.72 5.42
CA GLU A 76 -2.00 -9.42 6.26
C GLU A 76 -1.93 -9.04 7.75
N ARG A 77 -0.79 -8.56 8.27
CA ARG A 77 -0.75 -7.88 9.59
C ARG A 77 -1.39 -6.49 9.53
N GLY A 78 -1.54 -5.95 8.32
CA GLY A 78 -2.05 -4.61 8.03
C GLY A 78 -3.50 -4.35 8.39
N ARG A 79 -4.39 -5.36 8.48
CA ARG A 79 -5.82 -5.08 8.72
C ARG A 79 -6.09 -4.45 10.09
N ARG A 80 -5.47 -4.98 11.15
CA ARG A 80 -5.56 -4.39 12.50
C ARG A 80 -4.88 -3.02 12.56
N SER A 81 -3.73 -2.86 11.91
CA SER A 81 -3.03 -1.56 11.89
C SER A 81 -3.75 -0.50 11.06
N PHE A 82 -4.48 -0.88 10.01
CA PHE A 82 -5.30 0.05 9.23
C PHE A 82 -6.56 0.46 9.98
N GLU A 83 -7.23 -0.46 10.66
CA GLU A 83 -8.37 -0.11 11.54
C GLU A 83 -7.91 0.82 12.67
N GLU A 84 -6.79 0.52 13.32
CA GLU A 84 -6.17 1.39 14.34
C GLU A 84 -5.75 2.75 13.76
N ARG A 85 -5.17 2.77 12.55
CA ARG A 85 -4.78 4.01 11.89
C ARG A 85 -6.00 4.84 11.46
N ILE A 86 -7.06 4.20 10.97
CA ILE A 86 -8.32 4.86 10.63
C ILE A 86 -8.95 5.44 11.90
N ALA A 87 -9.01 4.68 12.99
CA ALA A 87 -9.54 5.16 14.26
C ALA A 87 -8.72 6.35 14.80
N HIS A 88 -7.38 6.26 14.75
CA HIS A 88 -6.50 7.39 15.10
C HIS A 88 -6.76 8.62 14.23
N LEU A 89 -6.82 8.46 12.91
CA LEU A 89 -7.06 9.58 11.98
C LEU A 89 -8.47 10.16 12.12
N GLN A 90 -9.46 9.36 12.50
CA GLN A 90 -10.81 9.83 12.81
C GLN A 90 -10.84 10.64 14.11
N ALA A 91 -10.14 10.17 15.15
CA ALA A 91 -9.99 10.91 16.40
C ALA A 91 -9.25 12.25 16.18
N GLU A 92 -8.14 12.22 15.44
CA GLU A 92 -7.37 13.41 15.08
C GLU A 92 -8.22 14.41 14.28
N ASN A 93 -8.98 13.94 13.29
CA ASN A 93 -9.92 14.80 12.56
C ASN A 93 -10.99 15.40 13.48
N ALA A 94 -11.57 14.62 14.39
CA ALA A 94 -12.57 15.12 15.32
C ALA A 94 -12.00 16.22 16.23
N ASP A 95 -10.75 16.07 16.67
CA ASP A 95 -10.09 17.07 17.50
C ASP A 95 -9.68 18.32 16.69
N LEU A 96 -9.22 18.16 15.45
CA LEU A 96 -8.97 19.28 14.54
C LEU A 96 -10.25 20.08 14.24
N ILE A 97 -11.39 19.40 14.08
CA ILE A 97 -12.69 20.05 13.90
C ILE A 97 -13.05 20.89 15.15
N LYS A 98 -12.90 20.33 16.35
CA LYS A 98 -13.14 21.09 17.60
C LYS A 98 -12.21 22.30 17.73
N GLN A 99 -10.93 22.15 17.37
CA GLN A 99 -9.98 23.25 17.40
C GLN A 99 -10.37 24.36 16.41
N ARG A 100 -10.75 23.97 15.19
CA ARG A 100 -11.26 24.89 14.18
C ARG A 100 -12.47 25.66 14.68
N ASP A 101 -13.45 24.97 15.26
CA ASP A 101 -14.69 25.61 15.72
C ASP A 101 -14.42 26.62 16.85
N ARG A 102 -13.54 26.27 17.80
CA ARG A 102 -13.09 27.20 18.85
C ARG A 102 -12.39 28.44 18.29
N LEU A 103 -11.55 28.27 17.27
CA LEU A 103 -10.88 29.40 16.62
C LEU A 103 -11.88 30.30 15.90
N TYR A 104 -12.90 29.72 15.23
CA TYR A 104 -13.98 30.51 14.62
C TYR A 104 -14.79 31.29 15.65
N GLU A 105 -15.13 30.69 16.78
CA GLU A 105 -15.81 31.38 17.88
C GLU A 105 -14.97 32.57 18.38
N ALA A 106 -13.68 32.35 18.64
CA ALA A 106 -12.76 33.41 19.08
C ALA A 106 -12.64 34.53 18.05
N LEU A 107 -12.50 34.20 16.76
CA LEU A 107 -12.46 35.19 15.68
C LEU A 107 -13.74 36.00 15.57
N THR A 108 -14.90 35.36 15.78
CA THR A 108 -16.20 36.02 15.74
C THR A 108 -16.31 37.03 16.88
N VAL A 109 -15.91 36.66 18.10
CA VAL A 109 -15.88 37.55 19.26
C VAL A 109 -14.94 38.73 19.03
N ILE A 110 -13.74 38.50 18.49
CA ILE A 110 -12.79 39.56 18.16
C ILE A 110 -13.40 40.52 17.13
N SER A 111 -13.98 39.98 16.05
CA SER A 111 -14.62 40.77 14.99
C SER A 111 -15.74 41.65 15.54
N GLN A 112 -16.64 41.09 16.35
CA GLN A 112 -17.72 41.84 16.99
C GLN A 112 -17.20 42.95 17.91
N ASN A 113 -16.17 42.68 18.71
CA ASN A 113 -15.55 43.68 19.56
C ASN A 113 -14.90 44.82 18.77
N CYS A 114 -14.29 44.52 17.62
CA CYS A 114 -13.71 45.52 16.74
C CYS A 114 -14.80 46.42 16.15
N LEU A 115 -15.90 45.83 15.68
CA LEU A 115 -17.06 46.58 15.17
C LEU A 115 -17.66 47.53 16.22
N ILE A 116 -17.87 47.04 17.45
CA ILE A 116 -18.41 47.86 18.56
C ILE A 116 -17.48 49.03 18.90
N ARG A 117 -16.16 48.81 18.80
CA ARG A 117 -15.14 49.83 19.08
C ARG A 117 -14.83 50.73 17.88
N GLY A 118 -15.49 50.53 16.73
CA GLY A 118 -15.24 51.29 15.51
C GLY A 118 -13.86 51.05 14.89
N LEU A 119 -13.24 49.89 15.18
CA LEU A 119 -11.94 49.49 14.62
C LEU A 119 -12.15 48.81 13.27
N ASP A 120 -11.21 49.04 12.34
CA ASP A 120 -11.22 48.37 11.03
C ASP A 120 -10.85 46.89 11.18
N VAL A 121 -11.86 46.03 10.99
CA VAL A 121 -11.75 44.57 11.09
C VAL A 121 -10.80 44.00 10.03
N GLU A 122 -10.78 44.59 8.83
CA GLU A 122 -9.95 44.11 7.72
C GLU A 122 -8.47 44.37 7.97
N GLU A 123 -8.14 45.53 8.52
CA GLU A 123 -6.78 45.87 8.95
C GLU A 123 -6.30 44.93 10.06
N ILE A 124 -7.16 44.67 11.06
CA ILE A 124 -6.82 43.80 12.19
C ILE A 124 -6.58 42.35 11.75
N PHE A 125 -7.34 41.84 10.79
CA PHE A 125 -7.16 40.47 10.28
C PHE A 125 -6.19 40.33 9.12
N ALA A 126 -5.63 41.43 8.59
CA ALA A 126 -4.66 41.40 7.49
C ALA A 126 -3.50 40.41 7.71
N PRO A 127 -2.92 40.23 8.93
CA PRO A 127 -1.84 39.28 9.17
C PRO A 127 -2.22 37.80 9.04
N LEU A 128 -3.52 37.47 9.14
CA LEU A 128 -4.01 36.08 9.09
C LEU A 128 -4.29 35.60 7.66
N ARG A 129 -4.30 36.51 6.68
CA ARG A 129 -4.47 36.14 5.26
C ARG A 129 -3.25 35.37 4.78
N LYS A 130 -3.44 34.14 4.30
CA LYS A 130 -2.39 33.39 3.62
C LYS A 130 -1.96 34.15 2.36
N ARG A 131 -0.65 34.29 2.15
CA ARG A 131 -0.08 34.63 0.84
C ARG A 131 -0.20 33.46 -0.12
#